data_AF-A0A285TP11-F1
#
_entry.id   AF-A0A285TP11-F1
#
_cell.length_a   1.000
_cell.length_b   1.000
_cell.length_c   1.000
_cell.angle_alpha   90.00
_cell.angle_beta   90.00
_cell.angle_gamma   90.00
#
_symmetry.space_group_name_H-M   'P 1'
#
loop_
_entity.id
_entity.type
_entity.pdbx_description
1 polymer ?
#
loop_
_entity_poly.entity_id
_entity_poly.type
_entity_poly.pdbx_seq_one_letter_code
_entity_poly.pdbx_strand_id
1 'polypeptide(L)'
;MLSDDIRSLRKMVDDHTTENGSLVLTPMLTQILKISFLDLSKRAASMEASRIAGPAMITDADIASGKVERLPVVPRPVPASPDGGSAA
;
A
#
# COMPACT_ATOMS: atom_id res chain seq x y z
N MET A 1 16.15 -16.58 1.62
CA MET A 1 14.91 -17.39 1.59
C MET A 1 14.00 -16.95 0.46
N LEU A 2 13.18 -15.88 0.57
CA LEU A 2 12.29 -15.46 -0.54
C LEU A 2 13.03 -15.16 -1.86
N SER A 3 14.23 -14.58 -1.76
CA SER A 3 15.09 -14.27 -2.91
C SER A 3 15.61 -15.52 -3.64
N ASP A 4 15.84 -16.61 -2.90
CA ASP A 4 16.36 -17.86 -3.44
C ASP A 4 15.25 -18.64 -4.16
N ASP A 5 14.04 -18.64 -3.59
CA ASP A 5 12.85 -19.25 -4.19
C ASP A 5 12.46 -18.53 -5.49
N ILE A 6 12.50 -17.19 -5.50
CA ILE A 6 12.24 -16.39 -6.71
C ILE A 6 13.31 -16.66 -7.79
N ARG A 7 14.58 -16.80 -7.38
CA ARG A 7 15.66 -17.14 -8.31
C ARG A 7 15.49 -18.54 -8.90
N SER A 8 15.07 -19.50 -8.08
CA SER A 8 14.77 -20.87 -8.51
C SER A 8 13.59 -20.91 -9.48
N LEU A 9 12.51 -20.18 -9.18
CA LEU A 9 11.35 -20.03 -10.07
C LEU A 9 11.74 -19.41 -11.41
N ARG A 10 12.55 -18.34 -11.39
CA ARG A 10 13.06 -17.73 -12.62
C ARG A 10 13.86 -18.73 -13.45
N LYS A 11 14.79 -19.45 -12.83
CA LYS A 11 15.58 -20.46 -13.52
C LYS A 11 14.70 -21.54 -14.13
N MET A 12 13.69 -22.02 -13.40
CA MET A 12 12.75 -23.01 -13.93
C MET A 12 11.97 -22.49 -15.13
N VAL A 13 11.55 -21.22 -15.13
CA VAL A 13 10.91 -20.58 -16.28
C VAL A 13 11.87 -20.48 -17.47
N ASP A 14 13.11 -20.05 -17.23
CA ASP A 14 14.14 -19.96 -18.27
C ASP A 14 14.42 -21.35 -18.90
N ASP A 15 14.54 -22.39 -18.07
CA ASP A 15 14.80 -23.77 -18.50
C ASP A 15 13.65 -24.39 -19.33
N HIS A 16 12.42 -23.91 -19.15
CA HIS A 16 11.21 -24.41 -19.84
C HIS A 16 10.74 -23.48 -20.97
N THR A 17 11.45 -22.38 -21.21
CA THR A 17 11.16 -21.46 -22.32
C THR A 17 11.86 -21.95 -23.57
N THR A 18 11.09 -22.24 -24.61
CA THR A 18 11.62 -22.66 -25.92
C THR A 18 12.24 -21.48 -26.67
N GLU A 19 13.02 -21.75 -27.71
CA GLU A 19 13.73 -20.73 -28.50
C GLU A 19 12.81 -19.66 -29.12
N ASN A 20 11.53 -20.00 -29.35
CA ASN A 20 10.51 -19.07 -29.84
C ASN A 20 9.80 -18.27 -28.72
N GLY A 21 10.24 -18.40 -27.47
CA GLY A 21 9.66 -17.72 -26.30
C GLY A 21 8.39 -18.39 -25.73
N SER A 22 8.04 -19.60 -26.16
CA SER A 22 6.91 -20.33 -25.58
C SER A 22 7.32 -21.04 -24.29
N LEU A 23 6.48 -20.97 -23.25
CA LEU A 23 6.71 -21.70 -22.01
C LEU A 23 6.01 -23.07 -22.09
N VAL A 24 6.79 -24.15 -22.09
CA VAL A 24 6.26 -25.53 -22.15
C VAL A 24 6.42 -26.20 -20.79
N LEU A 25 5.30 -26.49 -20.14
CA LEU A 25 5.27 -27.06 -18.79
C LEU A 25 4.60 -28.42 -18.79
N THR A 26 4.98 -29.27 -17.82
CA THR A 26 4.25 -30.51 -17.57
C THR A 26 2.81 -30.19 -17.10
N PRO A 27 1.85 -31.11 -17.28
CA PRO A 27 0.46 -30.89 -16.84
C PRO A 27 0.34 -30.55 -15.35
N MET A 28 1.15 -31.19 -14.50
CA MET A 28 1.17 -30.93 -13.06
C MET A 28 1.66 -29.53 -12.74
N LEU A 29 2.80 -29.11 -13.32
CA LEU A 29 3.36 -27.76 -13.12
C LEU A 29 2.40 -26.69 -13.63
N THR A 30 1.74 -26.95 -14.76
CA THR A 30 0.72 -26.07 -15.32
C THR A 30 -0.42 -25.84 -14.32
N GLN A 31 -0.90 -26.89 -13.63
CA GLN A 31 -1.98 -26.72 -12.66
C GLN A 31 -1.56 -26.01 -11.39
N ILE A 32 -0.36 -26.29 -10.89
CA ILE A 32 0.19 -25.59 -9.71
C ILE A 32 0.32 -24.09 -10.01
N LEU A 33 0.86 -23.74 -11.19
CA LEU A 33 0.99 -22.34 -11.61
C LEU A 33 -0.38 -21.67 -11.79
N LYS A 34 -1.36 -22.33 -12.41
CA LYS A 34 -2.72 -21.79 -12.55
C LYS A 34 -3.34 -21.44 -11.20
N ILE A 35 -3.24 -22.33 -10.21
CA ILE A 35 -3.77 -22.08 -8.86
C ILE A 35 -3.04 -20.89 -8.22
N SER A 36 -1.71 -20.86 -8.33
CA SER A 36 -0.87 -19.81 -7.76
C SER A 36 -1.16 -18.44 -8.37
N PHE A 37 -1.32 -18.36 -9.70
CA PHE A 37 -1.69 -17.13 -10.40
C PHE A 37 -3.08 -16.66 -10.01
N LEU A 38 -4.03 -17.58 -9.85
CA LEU A 38 -5.38 -17.23 -9.43
C LEU A 38 -5.39 -16.67 -8.00
N ASP A 39 -4.63 -17.25 -7.07
CA ASP A 39 -4.48 -16.70 -5.71
C ASP A 39 -3.80 -15.32 -5.73
N LEU A 40 -2.71 -15.18 -6.49
CA LEU A 40 -1.99 -13.90 -6.60
C LEU A 40 -2.89 -12.81 -7.20
N SER A 41 -3.68 -13.13 -8.23
CA SER A 41 -4.62 -12.19 -8.85
C SER A 41 -5.71 -11.72 -7.88
N LYS A 42 -6.24 -12.63 -7.05
CA LYS A 42 -7.21 -12.28 -6.01
C LYS A 42 -6.60 -11.39 -4.94
N ARG A 43 -5.36 -11.68 -4.52
CA ARG A 43 -4.63 -10.85 -3.55
C ARG A 43 -4.31 -9.47 -4.12
N ALA A 44 -3.88 -9.38 -5.37
CA ALA A 44 -3.63 -8.11 -6.05
C ALA A 44 -4.92 -7.28 -6.14
N ALA A 45 -6.04 -7.88 -6.56
CA ALA A 45 -7.34 -7.21 -6.60
C ALA A 45 -7.80 -6.75 -5.21
N SER A 46 -7.58 -7.58 -4.18
CA SER A 46 -7.87 -7.21 -2.79
C SER A 46 -6.99 -6.05 -2.31
N MET A 47 -5.70 -6.03 -2.67
CA MET A 47 -4.79 -4.93 -2.34
C MET A 47 -5.14 -3.63 -3.09
N GLU A 48 -5.57 -3.73 -4.34
CA GLU A 48 -6.07 -2.59 -5.12
C GLU A 48 -7.36 -2.02 -4.51
N ALA A 49 -8.30 -2.90 -4.14
CA ALA A 49 -9.53 -2.50 -3.44
C ALA A 49 -9.25 -1.96 -2.03
N SER A 50 -8.23 -2.50 -1.37
CA SER A 50 -7.75 -2.08 -0.06
C SER A 50 -6.80 -0.88 -0.13
N ARG A 51 -6.55 -0.28 -1.31
CA ARG A 51 -6.04 1.10 -1.35
C ARG A 51 -7.11 1.98 -0.73
N ILE A 52 -6.97 2.19 0.57
CA ILE A 52 -7.67 3.19 1.35
C ILE A 52 -7.69 4.46 0.50
N ALA A 53 -8.89 4.98 0.26
CA ALA A 53 -9.14 6.17 -0.53
C ALA A 53 -8.42 7.38 0.11
N GLY A 54 -7.12 7.51 -0.14
CA GLY A 54 -6.28 8.56 0.42
C GLY A 54 -6.33 8.67 1.96
N PRO A 55 -5.75 9.73 2.53
CA PRO A 55 -6.16 10.17 3.87
C PRO A 55 -7.67 10.43 3.86
N ALA A 56 -8.38 10.02 4.92
CA ALA A 56 -9.78 10.37 5.09
C ALA A 56 -9.92 11.91 5.04
N MET A 57 -10.42 12.42 3.91
CA MET A 57 -10.67 13.85 3.75
C MET A 57 -12.06 14.14 4.28
N ILE A 58 -12.16 15.07 5.22
CA ILE A 58 -13.44 15.63 5.63
C ILE A 58 -14.03 16.31 4.39
N THR A 59 -15.16 15.79 3.90
CA THR A 59 -15.85 16.36 2.74
C THR A 59 -16.82 17.45 3.18
N ASP A 60 -17.24 18.31 2.25
CA ASP A 60 -18.27 19.32 2.54
C ASP A 60 -19.61 18.68 2.95
N ALA A 61 -19.88 17.45 2.50
CA ALA A 61 -21.05 16.67 2.91
C ALA A 61 -20.97 16.24 4.39
N ASP A 62 -19.78 15.92 4.89
CA ASP A 62 -19.57 15.59 6.31
C ASP A 62 -19.82 16.81 7.21
N ILE A 63 -19.40 18.00 6.76
CA ILE A 63 -19.68 19.28 7.42
C ILE A 63 -21.18 19.58 7.40
N ALA A 64 -21.84 19.43 6.25
CA ALA A 64 -23.28 19.67 6.11
C ALA A 64 -24.13 18.69 6.94
N SER A 65 -23.66 17.45 7.11
CA SER A 65 -24.34 16.43 7.92
C SER A 65 -24.23 16.64 9.44
N GLY A 66 -23.38 17.58 9.89
CA GLY A 66 -23.12 17.84 11.31
C GLY A 66 -22.29 16.76 12.01
N LYS A 67 -21.75 15.78 11.28
CA LYS A 67 -20.85 14.74 11.84
C LYS A 67 -19.49 15.30 12.25
N VAL A 68 -19.09 16.42 11.66
CA VAL A 68 -17.79 17.07 11.90
C VAL A 68 -17.99 18.57 12.08
N GLU A 69 -17.46 19.13 13.15
CA GLU A 69 -17.49 20.57 13.44
C GLU A 69 -16.08 21.17 13.39
N ARG A 70 -15.94 22.35 12.78
CA ARG A 70 -14.65 23.07 12.76
C ARG A 70 -14.41 23.71 14.11
N LEU A 71 -13.42 23.21 14.84
CA LEU A 71 -12.99 23.85 16.08
C LEU A 71 -12.34 25.22 15.79
N PRO A 72 -12.58 26.23 16.64
CA PRO A 72 -11.92 27.51 16.52
C PRO A 72 -10.41 27.36 16.71
N VAL A 73 -9.62 28.11 15.94
CA VAL A 73 -8.16 28.11 16.07
C VAL A 73 -7.78 28.74 17.40
N VAL A 74 -7.23 27.94 18.31
CA VAL A 74 -6.73 28.42 19.60
C VAL A 74 -5.29 28.92 19.41
N PRO A 75 -4.97 30.17 19.77
CA PRO A 75 -3.59 30.66 19.76
C PRO A 75 -2.70 29.78 20.65
N ARG A 76 -1.51 29.42 20.17
CA ARG A 76 -0.56 28.69 21.00
C ARG A 76 -0.09 29.60 22.15
N PRO A 77 0.00 29.09 23.40
CA PRO A 77 0.61 29.82 24.49
C PRO A 77 2.04 30.22 24.11
N VAL A 78 2.34 31.51 24.15
CA VAL A 78 3.70 32.02 23.99
C VAL A 78 4.40 31.86 25.34
N PRO A 79 5.58 31.21 25.41
CA PRO A 79 6.35 31.20 26.65
C PRO A 79 6.67 32.65 27.02
N ALA A 80 6.39 33.04 28.27
CA ALA A 80 6.86 34.32 28.78
C ALA A 80 8.39 34.34 28.64
N SER A 81 8.93 35.33 27.94
CA SER A 81 10.38 35.48 27.75
C SER A 81 11.09 35.41 29.10
N PRO A 82 12.17 34.61 29.23
CA PRO A 82 13.00 34.66 30.41
C PRO A 82 13.81 35.96 30.39
N ASP A 83 13.75 36.65 31.52
CA ASP A 83 14.64 37.72 32.00
C ASP A 83 14.57 39.13 31.39
N GLY A 84 14.14 40.05 32.27
CA GLY A 84 15.02 41.15 32.68
C GLY A 84 14.68 42.53 32.14
N GLY A 85 14.01 43.35 32.95
CA GLY A 85 13.79 44.76 32.65
C GLY A 85 13.51 45.59 33.90
N SER A 86 14.56 45.82 34.69
CA SER A 86 14.63 46.89 35.68
C SER A 86 14.21 48.24 35.09
N ALA A 87 13.26 48.94 35.69
CA ALA A 87 13.15 50.40 35.59
C ALA A 87 12.22 50.97 36.67
N ALA A 88 12.85 51.76 37.56
CA ALA A 88 12.34 52.91 38.33
C ALA A 88 11.18 52.72 39.32
#